data_AF-A0A373RS30-F1
#
_entry.id   AF-A0A373RS30-F1
#
_cell.length_a   1.000
_cell.length_b   1.000
_cell.length_c   1.000
_cell.angle_alpha   90.00
_cell.angle_beta   90.00
_cell.angle_gamma   90.00
#
_symmetry.space_group_name_H-M   'P 1'
#
loop_
_entity.id
_entity.type
_entity.pdbx_description
1 polymer ?
#
loop_
_entity_poly.entity_id
_entity_poly.type
_entity_poly.pdbx_seq_one_letter_code
_entity_poly.pdbx_strand_id
1 'polypeptide(L)'
;MSREKNGSRGTVKAVIYLLIVVILAGMVVYLTQSLRRDREPEITGTFIDSKLEAAGELTSAKMIYNGLIHYSDGSIPFLTQKAFNMTYRAEVRAGVNLAKANTEVTDSEVTVTLPAVEIFDISIDNDSIQYYDEKAALLNWERKEDAMDAIASAKEDVEQQTKEMDDLETMAQEQAKTLITGMLSETVGDKTLVIKFEE
;
A
#
# COMPACT_ATOMS: atom_id res chain seq x y z
N MET A 1 -2.70 93.10 0.05
CA MET A 1 -2.91 92.28 -1.15
C MET A 1 -2.35 90.89 -0.86
N SER A 2 -3.21 89.87 -0.94
CA SER A 2 -3.06 88.49 -0.48
C SER A 2 -2.13 87.61 -1.33
N ARG A 3 -1.58 86.53 -0.74
CA ARG A 3 -1.67 85.16 -1.31
C ARG A 3 -1.26 84.06 -0.32
N GLU A 4 -2.09 83.03 -0.27
CA GLU A 4 -2.19 81.93 0.71
C GLU A 4 -1.01 80.95 0.72
N LYS A 5 -0.60 80.54 1.93
CA LYS A 5 0.13 79.28 2.18
C LYS A 5 -0.88 78.18 2.55
N ASN A 6 -1.56 77.58 1.57
CA ASN A 6 -2.51 76.47 1.82
C ASN A 6 -2.15 75.14 1.10
N GLY A 7 -1.01 75.07 0.40
CA GLY A 7 -0.65 73.91 -0.43
C GLY A 7 -0.14 72.65 0.29
N SER A 8 0.31 72.76 1.56
CA SER A 8 0.94 71.63 2.28
C SER A 8 -0.04 70.83 3.15
N ARG A 9 -1.08 71.46 3.70
CA ARG A 9 -2.07 70.77 4.55
C ARG A 9 -3.01 69.84 3.76
N GLY A 10 -3.26 70.14 2.48
CA GLY A 10 -4.07 69.30 1.60
C GLY A 10 -3.36 68.02 1.17
N THR A 11 -2.06 68.11 0.85
CA THR A 11 -1.26 66.96 0.43
C THR A 11 -1.01 65.99 1.58
N VAL A 12 -0.74 66.49 2.79
CA VAL A 12 -0.58 65.64 3.99
C VAL A 12 -1.87 64.87 4.31
N LYS A 13 -3.04 65.51 4.21
CA LYS A 13 -4.33 64.83 4.41
C LYS A 13 -4.61 63.76 3.35
N ALA A 14 -4.25 64.03 2.10
CA ALA A 14 -4.38 63.06 1.01
C ALA A 14 -3.48 61.83 1.23
N VAL A 15 -2.24 62.04 1.68
CA VAL A 15 -1.30 60.94 2.00
C VAL A 15 -1.82 60.09 3.17
N ILE A 16 -2.35 60.72 4.22
CA ILE A 16 -2.94 60.02 5.37
C ILE A 16 -4.14 59.19 4.93
N TYR A 17 -5.02 59.75 4.08
CA TYR A 17 -6.18 59.03 3.58
C TYR A 17 -5.77 57.82 2.74
N LEU A 18 -4.73 57.96 1.92
CA LEU A 18 -4.21 56.88 1.09
C LEU A 18 -3.60 55.75 1.94
N LEU A 19 -2.87 56.07 3.02
CA LEU A 19 -2.36 55.08 3.97
C LEU A 19 -3.48 54.32 4.68
N ILE A 20 -4.54 55.00 5.10
CA ILE A 20 -5.70 54.37 5.75
C ILE A 20 -6.38 53.37 4.79
N VAL A 21 -6.54 53.74 3.52
CA VAL A 21 -7.14 52.86 2.50
C VAL A 21 -6.27 51.62 2.26
N VAL A 22 -4.94 51.76 2.24
CA VAL A 22 -4.02 50.62 2.08
C VAL A 22 -4.08 49.68 3.27
N ILE A 23 -4.13 50.21 4.49
CA ILE A 23 -4.25 49.41 5.71
C ILE A 23 -5.59 48.67 5.74
N LEU A 24 -6.69 49.35 5.40
CA LEU A 24 -8.02 48.74 5.31
C LEU A 24 -8.06 47.63 4.24
N ALA A 25 -7.47 47.87 3.06
CA ALA A 25 -7.38 46.86 2.01
C ALA A 25 -6.57 45.64 2.47
N GLY A 26 -5.43 45.88 3.15
CA GLY A 26 -4.62 44.81 3.75
C GLY A 26 -5.39 44.02 4.82
N MET A 27 -6.19 44.70 5.64
CA MET A 27 -7.02 44.08 6.67
C MET A 27 -8.14 43.23 6.07
N VAL A 28 -8.78 43.69 4.98
CA VAL A 28 -9.80 42.93 4.25
C VAL A 28 -9.19 41.68 3.58
N VAL A 29 -7.99 41.81 2.98
CA VAL A 29 -7.27 40.66 2.42
C VAL A 29 -6.88 39.67 3.51
N TYR A 30 -6.42 40.16 4.67
CA TYR A 30 -6.10 39.32 5.82
C TYR A 30 -7.32 38.59 6.37
N LEU A 31 -8.45 39.29 6.58
CA LEU A 31 -9.71 38.67 7.03
C LEU A 31 -10.22 37.64 6.03
N THR A 32 -10.20 37.95 4.74
CA THR A 32 -10.68 37.01 3.70
C THR A 32 -9.77 35.80 3.52
N GLN A 33 -8.46 35.93 3.75
CA GLN A 33 -7.56 34.78 3.82
C GLN A 33 -7.71 33.98 5.12
N SER A 34 -7.85 34.63 6.27
CA SER A 34 -8.07 33.98 7.57
C SER A 34 -9.35 33.13 7.56
N LEU A 35 -10.46 33.69 7.06
CA LEU A 35 -11.74 32.96 6.91
C LEU A 35 -11.67 31.78 5.93
N ARG A 36 -10.67 31.75 5.03
CA ARG A 36 -10.43 30.62 4.12
C ARG A 36 -9.45 29.59 4.70
N ARG A 37 -8.73 29.93 5.76
CA ARG A 37 -7.65 29.10 6.32
C ARG A 37 -8.11 28.21 7.49
N ASP A 38 -9.29 28.48 8.04
CA ASP A 38 -9.89 27.71 9.15
C ASP A 38 -10.92 26.66 8.71
N ARG A 39 -10.99 26.33 7.42
CA ARG A 39 -11.65 25.09 7.00
C ARG A 39 -10.63 23.97 7.12
N GLU A 40 -10.51 23.41 8.31
CA GLU A 40 -10.06 22.01 8.41
C GLU A 40 -10.90 21.21 7.40
N PRO A 41 -10.27 20.42 6.52
CA PRO A 41 -11.03 19.64 5.57
C PRO A 41 -11.99 18.76 6.37
N GLU A 42 -13.30 18.94 6.17
CA GLU A 42 -14.28 17.99 6.67
C GLU A 42 -13.81 16.61 6.20
N ILE A 43 -13.52 15.73 7.16
CA ILE A 43 -13.15 14.35 6.91
C ILE A 43 -14.38 13.68 6.33
N THR A 44 -14.49 13.78 5.01
CA THR A 44 -15.52 13.12 4.20
C THR A 44 -15.01 11.73 3.86
N GLY A 45 -15.90 10.75 3.72
CA GLY A 45 -15.52 9.40 3.28
C GLY A 45 -14.63 9.43 2.03
N THR A 46 -14.95 10.33 1.10
CA THR A 46 -14.20 10.55 -0.15
C THR A 46 -12.74 10.95 0.06
N PHE A 47 -12.41 11.67 1.15
CA PHE A 47 -11.01 12.01 1.46
C PHE A 47 -10.22 10.77 1.91
N ILE A 48 -10.84 9.91 2.72
CA ILE A 48 -10.23 8.66 3.18
C ILE A 48 -10.11 7.67 2.02
N ASP A 49 -11.16 7.54 1.21
CA ASP A 49 -11.17 6.70 0.02
C ASP A 49 -10.03 7.08 -0.92
N SER A 50 -9.80 8.38 -1.16
CA SER A 50 -8.69 8.84 -2.01
C SER A 50 -7.30 8.49 -1.46
N LYS A 51 -7.13 8.45 -0.13
CA LYS A 51 -5.87 8.03 0.51
C LYS A 51 -5.67 6.53 0.40
N LEU A 52 -6.74 5.74 0.57
CA LEU A 52 -6.71 4.29 0.43
C LEU A 52 -6.44 3.89 -1.04
N GLU A 53 -7.09 4.56 -1.98
CA GLU A 53 -6.87 4.37 -3.42
C GLU A 53 -5.42 4.72 -3.82
N ALA A 54 -4.87 5.82 -3.29
CA ALA A 54 -3.47 6.19 -3.53
C ALA A 54 -2.47 5.19 -2.94
N ALA A 55 -2.83 4.50 -1.86
CA ALA A 55 -2.02 3.43 -1.27
C ALA A 55 -2.09 2.12 -2.07
N GLY A 56 -3.21 1.86 -2.76
CA GLY A 56 -3.35 0.75 -3.72
C GLY A 56 -3.22 -0.62 -3.07
N GLU A 57 -2.24 -1.42 -3.49
CA GLU A 57 -1.97 -2.74 -2.93
C GLU A 57 -1.08 -2.66 -1.69
N LEU A 58 -1.60 -3.08 -0.54
CA LEU A 58 -0.84 -3.17 0.70
C LEU A 58 -0.37 -4.61 0.91
N THR A 59 0.89 -4.91 0.61
CA THR A 59 1.50 -6.19 1.04
C THR A 59 1.67 -6.16 2.55
N SER A 60 0.78 -6.86 3.26
CA SER A 60 0.72 -6.84 4.72
C SER A 60 1.46 -8.01 5.35
N ALA A 61 1.60 -9.14 4.65
CA ALA A 61 2.41 -10.25 5.12
C ALA A 61 3.34 -10.80 4.04
N LYS A 62 4.47 -11.31 4.50
CA LYS A 62 5.44 -12.07 3.69
C LYS A 62 5.74 -13.37 4.41
N MET A 63 5.67 -14.47 3.68
CA MET A 63 6.04 -15.77 4.17
C MET A 63 7.12 -16.37 3.28
N ILE A 64 8.17 -16.88 3.93
CA ILE A 64 9.25 -17.61 3.27
C ILE A 64 8.99 -19.09 3.47
N TYR A 65 8.69 -19.78 2.37
CA TYR A 65 8.48 -21.21 2.33
C TYR A 65 9.74 -21.91 1.81
N ASN A 66 10.17 -22.98 2.46
CA ASN A 66 11.28 -23.81 1.98
C ASN A 66 10.71 -25.18 1.60
N GLY A 67 10.65 -25.46 0.30
CA GLY A 67 10.08 -26.67 -0.25
C GLY A 67 11.14 -27.70 -0.62
N LEU A 68 10.74 -28.98 -0.59
CA LEU A 68 11.49 -30.11 -1.15
C LEU A 68 10.53 -30.88 -2.05
N ILE A 69 10.82 -30.93 -3.35
CA ILE A 69 10.06 -31.75 -4.30
C ILE A 69 10.88 -32.93 -4.77
N HIS A 70 10.20 -34.05 -4.98
CA HIS A 70 10.72 -35.18 -5.71
C HIS A 70 10.12 -35.17 -7.11
N TYR A 71 10.91 -34.79 -8.10
CA TYR A 71 10.49 -34.84 -9.49
C TYR A 71 10.84 -36.19 -10.08
N SER A 72 9.90 -36.83 -10.76
CA SER A 72 10.12 -38.10 -11.46
C SER A 72 9.38 -38.07 -12.78
N ASP A 73 10.13 -37.94 -13.89
CA ASP A 73 9.59 -38.10 -15.24
C ASP A 73 10.14 -39.37 -15.89
N GLY A 74 9.27 -40.12 -16.57
CA GLY A 74 9.63 -41.29 -17.35
C GLY A 74 8.54 -42.36 -17.47
N SER A 75 8.18 -42.70 -18.71
CA SER A 75 7.21 -43.75 -19.05
C SER A 75 7.78 -45.18 -19.02
N ILE A 76 9.09 -45.37 -18.78
CA ILE A 76 9.78 -46.67 -18.87
C ILE A 76 10.61 -46.95 -17.60
N PRO A 77 10.28 -47.97 -16.79
CA PRO A 77 10.77 -48.14 -15.41
C PRO A 77 12.28 -48.40 -15.19
N PHE A 78 13.09 -48.55 -16.23
CA PHE A 78 14.51 -48.93 -16.08
C PHE A 78 15.50 -48.17 -16.98
N LEU A 79 15.03 -47.30 -17.89
CA LEU A 79 15.91 -46.62 -18.86
C LEU A 79 15.81 -45.09 -18.84
N THR A 80 14.68 -44.51 -18.41
CA THR A 80 14.41 -43.08 -18.54
C THR A 80 13.90 -42.42 -17.27
N GLN A 81 13.95 -43.09 -16.11
CA GLN A 81 13.52 -42.49 -14.85
C GLN A 81 14.49 -41.36 -14.48
N LYS A 82 14.12 -40.12 -14.83
CA LYS A 82 14.77 -38.91 -14.36
C LYS A 82 14.13 -38.56 -13.03
N ALA A 83 14.57 -39.24 -11.97
CA ALA A 83 14.17 -38.91 -10.62
C ALA A 83 15.25 -38.01 -10.00
N PHE A 84 14.86 -36.84 -9.48
CA PHE A 84 15.74 -35.96 -8.72
C PHE A 84 14.99 -35.28 -7.59
N ASN A 85 15.71 -34.99 -6.51
CA ASN A 85 15.19 -34.14 -5.45
C ASN A 85 15.62 -32.70 -5.71
N MET A 86 14.71 -31.76 -5.48
CA MET A 86 14.98 -30.33 -5.63
C MET A 86 14.48 -29.60 -4.39
N THR A 87 15.36 -28.85 -3.73
CA THR A 87 14.95 -27.88 -2.71
C THR A 87 14.84 -26.50 -3.33
N TYR A 88 13.90 -25.71 -2.85
CA TYR A 88 13.72 -24.33 -3.29
C TYR A 88 13.18 -23.47 -2.15
N ARG A 89 13.39 -22.16 -2.26
CA ARG A 89 12.76 -21.16 -1.41
C ARG A 89 11.72 -20.40 -2.23
N ALA A 90 10.52 -20.28 -1.70
CA ALA A 90 9.46 -19.46 -2.25
C ALA A 90 9.13 -18.30 -1.30
N GLU A 91 8.89 -17.11 -1.86
CA GLU A 91 8.31 -15.97 -1.15
C GLU A 91 6.86 -15.82 -1.58
N VAL A 92 5.97 -15.91 -0.59
CA VAL A 92 4.54 -15.68 -0.73
C VAL A 92 4.22 -14.31 -0.17
N ARG A 93 3.57 -13.46 -0.98
CA ARG A 93 3.15 -12.11 -0.62
C ARG A 93 1.64 -12.05 -0.53
N ALA A 94 1.14 -11.78 0.67
CA ALA A 94 -0.28 -11.63 0.96
C ALA A 94 -0.59 -10.21 1.41
N GLY A 95 -1.79 -9.73 1.09
CA GLY A 95 -2.16 -8.38 1.43
C GLY A 95 -3.59 -8.04 1.08
N VAL A 96 -3.88 -6.74 1.11
CA VAL A 96 -5.23 -6.20 0.96
C VAL A 96 -5.21 -5.15 -0.13
N ASN A 97 -6.16 -5.23 -1.05
CA ASN A 97 -6.33 -4.21 -2.08
C ASN A 97 -7.16 -3.04 -1.52
N LEU A 98 -6.48 -1.98 -1.09
CA LEU A 98 -7.11 -0.83 -0.45
C LEU A 98 -8.01 -0.03 -1.39
N ALA A 99 -7.83 -0.15 -2.71
CA ALA A 99 -8.72 0.48 -3.68
C ALA A 99 -10.13 -0.14 -3.68
N LYS A 100 -10.30 -1.35 -3.13
CA LYS A 100 -11.61 -1.98 -2.95
C LYS A 100 -12.20 -1.72 -1.55
N ALA A 101 -11.51 -1.00 -0.68
CA ALA A 101 -12.01 -0.71 0.66
C ALA A 101 -13.20 0.25 0.62
N ASN A 102 -14.13 0.07 1.56
CA ASN A 102 -15.28 0.96 1.73
C ASN A 102 -15.14 1.76 3.03
N THR A 103 -15.40 3.06 2.97
CA THR A 103 -15.34 3.93 4.14
C THR A 103 -16.71 4.52 4.49
N GLU A 104 -17.10 4.37 5.74
CA GLU A 104 -18.27 5.02 6.31
C GLU A 104 -17.84 6.01 7.40
N VAL A 105 -18.28 7.26 7.26
CA VAL A 105 -17.97 8.32 8.24
C VAL A 105 -19.26 8.80 8.90
N THR A 106 -19.29 8.72 10.21
CA THR A 106 -20.33 9.30 11.07
C THR A 106 -19.78 10.48 11.85
N ASP A 107 -20.60 11.12 12.69
CA ASP A 107 -20.17 12.27 13.50
C ASP A 107 -19.06 11.90 14.50
N SER A 108 -19.06 10.67 15.04
CA SER A 108 -18.14 10.22 16.09
C SER A 108 -17.19 9.08 15.69
N GLU A 109 -17.45 8.41 14.57
CA GLU A 109 -16.75 7.18 14.18
C GLU A 109 -16.48 7.15 12.67
N VAL A 110 -15.30 6.64 12.31
CA VAL A 110 -14.90 6.28 10.95
C VAL A 110 -14.74 4.76 10.90
N THR A 111 -15.59 4.09 10.12
CA THR A 111 -15.46 2.66 9.84
C THR A 111 -14.83 2.46 8.47
N VAL A 112 -13.72 1.73 8.42
CA VAL A 112 -13.08 1.27 7.18
C VAL A 112 -13.26 -0.23 7.07
N THR A 113 -13.97 -0.66 6.04
CA THR A 113 -14.16 -2.06 5.70
C THR A 113 -13.19 -2.42 4.59
N LEU A 114 -12.25 -3.31 4.90
CA LEU A 114 -11.23 -3.80 4.00
C LEU A 114 -11.69 -5.08 3.32
N PRO A 115 -11.35 -5.31 2.04
CA PRO A 115 -11.64 -6.59 1.40
C PRO A 115 -10.86 -7.73 2.07
N ALA A 116 -11.26 -8.96 1.78
CA ALA A 116 -10.53 -10.16 2.19
C ALA A 116 -9.06 -10.12 1.73
N VAL A 117 -8.20 -10.83 2.45
CA VAL A 117 -6.78 -10.93 2.10
C VAL A 117 -6.63 -11.73 0.81
N GLU A 118 -5.83 -11.22 -0.11
CA GLU A 118 -5.50 -11.88 -1.37
C GLU A 118 -4.01 -12.21 -1.41
N ILE A 119 -3.65 -13.32 -2.05
CA ILE A 119 -2.26 -13.62 -2.40
C ILE A 119 -1.92 -12.83 -3.66
N PHE A 120 -1.01 -11.87 -3.55
CA PHE A 120 -0.59 -11.04 -4.66
C PHE A 120 0.46 -11.71 -5.54
N ASP A 121 1.39 -12.43 -4.92
CA ASP A 121 2.48 -13.05 -5.64
C ASP A 121 3.02 -14.28 -4.89
N ILE A 122 3.42 -15.27 -5.69
CA ILE A 122 4.20 -16.42 -5.25
C ILE A 122 5.38 -16.50 -6.20
N SER A 123 6.56 -16.22 -5.66
CA SER A 123 7.81 -16.20 -6.39
C SER A 123 8.76 -17.25 -5.86
N ILE A 124 9.36 -18.02 -6.76
CA ILE A 124 10.43 -18.97 -6.42
C ILE A 124 11.76 -18.26 -6.64
N ASP A 125 12.61 -18.30 -5.62
CA ASP A 125 13.96 -17.79 -5.70
C ASP A 125 14.81 -18.77 -6.51
N ASN A 126 15.03 -18.46 -7.78
CA ASN A 126 15.82 -19.28 -8.69
C ASN A 126 17.24 -19.56 -8.18
N ASP A 127 17.84 -18.62 -7.45
CA ASP A 127 19.20 -18.77 -6.92
C ASP A 127 19.24 -19.70 -5.69
N SER A 128 18.08 -19.99 -5.09
CA SER A 128 17.95 -20.92 -3.97
C SER A 128 17.82 -22.39 -4.37
N ILE A 129 17.62 -22.66 -5.67
CA ILE A 129 17.33 -24.01 -6.16
C ILE A 129 18.58 -24.88 -6.03
N GLN A 130 18.44 -26.00 -5.32
CA GLN A 130 19.50 -27.01 -5.22
C GLN A 130 18.97 -28.38 -5.60
N TYR A 131 19.75 -29.10 -6.40
CA TYR A 131 19.42 -30.44 -6.87
C TYR A 131 20.21 -31.48 -6.07
N TYR A 132 19.52 -32.49 -5.54
CA TYR A 132 20.11 -33.57 -4.75
C TYR A 132 19.79 -34.93 -5.39
N ASP A 133 20.75 -35.50 -6.12
CA ASP A 133 20.98 -36.95 -6.27
C ASP A 133 22.31 -37.24 -7.00
N GLU A 134 23.03 -38.29 -6.58
CA GLU A 134 24.44 -38.53 -6.95
C GLU A 134 24.64 -39.46 -8.17
N LYS A 135 23.61 -40.20 -8.62
CA LYS A 135 23.81 -41.24 -9.65
C LYS A 135 24.00 -40.73 -11.08
N ALA A 136 23.78 -39.44 -11.33
CA ALA A 136 23.82 -38.88 -12.67
C ALA A 136 24.49 -37.51 -12.77
N ALA A 137 25.36 -37.16 -11.81
CA ALA A 137 26.30 -36.04 -11.89
C ALA A 137 27.27 -36.10 -13.11
N LEU A 138 27.07 -37.05 -14.03
CA LEU A 138 27.85 -37.30 -15.24
C LEU A 138 27.14 -36.94 -16.55
N LEU A 139 25.88 -36.49 -16.54
CA LEU A 139 25.16 -36.12 -17.76
C LEU A 139 24.63 -34.68 -17.67
N ASN A 140 25.44 -33.72 -18.10
CA ASN A 140 25.09 -32.36 -18.53
C ASN A 140 23.58 -32.04 -18.50
N TRP A 141 23.11 -31.55 -17.35
CA TRP A 141 21.70 -31.19 -17.09
C TRP A 141 21.39 -29.73 -17.39
N GLU A 142 22.18 -29.06 -18.22
CA GLU A 142 21.97 -27.69 -18.72
C GLU A 142 20.69 -27.50 -19.58
N ARG A 143 19.67 -28.35 -19.47
CA ARG A 143 18.39 -28.17 -20.17
C ARG A 143 17.44 -27.38 -19.28
N LYS A 144 17.38 -26.07 -19.54
CA LYS A 144 16.47 -25.10 -18.94
C LYS A 144 14.99 -25.53 -18.93
N GLU A 145 14.55 -26.38 -19.86
CA GLU A 145 13.15 -26.84 -19.97
C GLU A 145 12.73 -27.73 -18.79
N ASP A 146 13.52 -28.75 -18.41
CA ASP A 146 13.19 -29.66 -17.29
C ASP A 146 13.17 -28.91 -15.94
N ALA A 147 13.96 -27.84 -15.82
CA ALA A 147 13.96 -26.96 -14.64
C ALA A 147 12.72 -26.04 -14.58
N MET A 148 12.22 -25.59 -15.74
CA MET A 148 11.02 -24.76 -15.80
C MET A 148 9.77 -25.53 -15.38
N ASP A 149 9.63 -26.78 -15.81
CA ASP A 149 8.50 -27.63 -15.41
C ASP A 149 8.53 -27.95 -13.91
N ALA A 150 9.72 -28.21 -13.35
CA ALA A 150 9.89 -28.42 -11.91
C ALA A 150 9.56 -27.16 -11.08
N ILE A 151 9.93 -25.96 -11.57
CA ILE A 151 9.58 -24.68 -10.93
C ILE A 151 8.06 -24.43 -11.02
N ALA A 152 7.42 -24.78 -12.14
CA ALA A 152 5.97 -24.66 -12.29
C ALA A 152 5.23 -25.56 -11.30
N SER A 153 5.64 -26.82 -11.16
CA SER A 153 5.07 -27.74 -10.15
C SER A 153 5.32 -27.27 -8.72
N ALA A 154 6.49 -26.71 -8.43
CA ALA A 154 6.78 -26.11 -7.13
C ALA A 154 5.87 -24.91 -6.84
N LYS A 155 5.57 -24.07 -7.84
CA LYS A 155 4.67 -22.93 -7.67
C LYS A 155 3.24 -23.39 -7.38
N GLU A 156 2.76 -24.41 -8.09
CA GLU A 156 1.43 -24.98 -7.87
C GLU A 156 1.28 -25.61 -6.47
N ASP A 157 2.31 -26.32 -5.99
CA ASP A 157 2.34 -26.86 -4.62
C ASP A 157 2.27 -25.74 -3.56
N VAL A 158 3.04 -24.66 -3.74
CA VAL A 158 2.98 -23.49 -2.84
C VAL A 158 1.62 -22.80 -2.92
N GLU A 159 1.03 -22.66 -4.11
CA GLU A 159 -0.32 -22.09 -4.28
C GLU A 159 -1.38 -22.89 -3.53
N GLN A 160 -1.31 -24.22 -3.59
CA GLN A 160 -2.26 -25.08 -2.89
C GLN A 160 -2.06 -25.02 -1.38
N GLN A 161 -0.82 -25.11 -0.90
CA GLN A 161 -0.54 -25.03 0.53
C GLN A 161 -0.89 -23.66 1.10
N THR A 162 -0.63 -22.58 0.37
CA THR A 162 -0.93 -21.21 0.83
C THR A 162 -2.43 -20.98 1.01
N LYS A 163 -3.29 -21.59 0.16
CA LYS A 163 -4.75 -21.50 0.31
C LYS A 163 -5.29 -22.21 1.56
N GLU A 164 -4.50 -23.11 2.13
CA GLU A 164 -4.85 -23.87 3.34
C GLU A 164 -4.24 -23.24 4.61
N MET A 165 -3.50 -22.13 4.49
CA MET A 165 -2.79 -21.49 5.58
C MET A 165 -3.56 -20.29 6.17
N ASP A 166 -4.45 -20.58 7.12
CA ASP A 166 -5.16 -19.57 7.93
C ASP A 166 -4.20 -18.58 8.64
N ASP A 167 -2.99 -19.03 8.97
CA ASP A 167 -1.98 -18.23 9.66
C ASP A 167 -1.49 -17.05 8.80
N LEU A 168 -1.31 -17.24 7.50
CA LEU A 168 -0.81 -16.17 6.62
C LEU A 168 -1.86 -15.08 6.44
N GLU A 169 -3.12 -15.47 6.28
CA GLU A 169 -4.24 -14.55 6.21
C GLU A 169 -4.36 -13.75 7.50
N THR A 170 -4.35 -14.42 8.66
CA THR A 170 -4.43 -13.77 9.98
C THR A 170 -3.30 -12.75 10.16
N MET A 171 -2.06 -13.13 9.84
CA MET A 171 -0.91 -12.22 9.91
C MET A 171 -1.08 -11.01 8.97
N ALA A 172 -1.58 -11.22 7.75
CA ALA A 172 -1.83 -10.15 6.80
C ALA A 172 -2.92 -9.20 7.30
N GLN A 173 -4.00 -9.72 7.90
CA GLN A 173 -5.07 -8.91 8.48
C GLN A 173 -4.57 -8.07 9.66
N GLU A 174 -3.83 -8.65 10.61
CA GLU A 174 -3.29 -7.94 11.76
C GLU A 174 -2.33 -6.82 11.36
N GLN A 175 -1.45 -7.10 10.40
CA GLN A 175 -0.49 -6.12 9.92
C GLN A 175 -1.18 -5.03 9.09
N ALA A 176 -2.15 -5.38 8.24
CA ALA A 176 -2.96 -4.42 7.49
C ALA A 176 -3.67 -3.46 8.43
N LYS A 177 -4.33 -3.99 9.47
CA LYS A 177 -5.02 -3.21 10.49
C LYS A 177 -4.07 -2.24 11.18
N THR A 178 -2.88 -2.69 11.55
CA THR A 178 -1.86 -1.85 12.20
C THR A 178 -1.40 -0.71 11.30
N LEU A 179 -1.08 -1.01 10.04
CA LEU A 179 -0.60 -0.03 9.06
C LEU A 179 -1.67 1.01 8.73
N ILE A 180 -2.92 0.58 8.52
CA ILE A 180 -4.04 1.47 8.18
C ILE A 180 -4.43 2.31 9.39
N THR A 181 -4.41 1.74 10.60
CA THR A 181 -4.58 2.53 11.84
C THR A 181 -3.53 3.62 11.93
N GLY A 182 -2.26 3.29 11.68
CA GLY A 182 -1.18 4.27 11.65
C GLY A 182 -1.42 5.37 10.62
N MET A 183 -1.77 5.00 9.39
CA MET A 183 -2.00 5.93 8.29
C MET A 183 -3.19 6.86 8.49
N LEU A 184 -4.28 6.36 9.10
CA LEU A 184 -5.53 7.09 9.24
C LEU A 184 -5.69 7.75 10.60
N SER A 185 -4.92 7.39 11.63
CA SER A 185 -5.04 7.96 12.98
C SER A 185 -4.92 9.50 13.00
N GLU A 186 -3.96 10.07 12.28
CA GLU A 186 -3.82 11.52 12.13
C GLU A 186 -4.90 12.15 11.23
N THR A 187 -5.55 11.33 10.41
CA THR A 187 -6.59 11.77 9.47
C THR A 187 -7.97 11.81 10.08
N VAL A 188 -8.28 10.93 11.05
CA VAL A 188 -9.61 10.83 11.67
C VAL A 188 -9.84 11.85 12.81
N GLY A 189 -8.78 12.53 13.27
CA GLY A 189 -8.86 13.50 14.36
C GLY A 189 -9.35 12.87 15.66
N ASP A 190 -10.38 13.47 16.28
CA ASP A 190 -10.99 12.98 17.52
C ASP A 190 -11.98 11.82 17.32
N LYS A 191 -12.23 11.39 16.07
CA LYS A 191 -13.18 10.31 15.78
C LYS A 191 -12.56 8.95 16.05
N THR A 192 -13.38 8.01 16.54
CA THR A 192 -12.96 6.62 16.71
C THR A 192 -12.75 5.97 15.34
N LEU A 193 -11.59 5.36 15.11
CA LEU A 193 -11.32 4.56 13.90
C LEU A 193 -11.60 3.09 14.17
N VAL A 194 -12.50 2.50 13.37
CA VAL A 194 -12.82 1.08 13.39
C VAL A 194 -12.43 0.46 12.06
N ILE A 195 -11.63 -0.60 12.10
CA ILE A 195 -11.20 -1.34 10.91
C ILE A 195 -11.82 -2.75 10.97
N LYS A 196 -12.50 -3.14 9.89
CA LYS A 196 -13.14 -4.44 9.70
C LYS A 196 -12.65 -5.06 8.40
N PHE A 197 -12.73 -6.39 8.30
CA PHE A 197 -12.51 -7.13 7.06
C PHE A 197 -13.86 -7.67 6.57
N GLU A 198 -14.04 -7.76 5.25
CA GLU A 198 -15.14 -8.50 4.65
C GLU A 198 -14.99 -10.00 4.96
N GLU A 199 -16.11 -10.67 5.26
CA GLU A 199 -16.19 -12.13 5.42
C GLU A 199 -16.20 -12.86 4.07
#